data_AF-A0A9X2C9B4-F1
#
_entry.id   AF-A0A9X2C9B4-F1
#
_cell.length_a   1.000
_cell.length_b   1.000
_cell.length_c   1.000
_cell.angle_alpha   90.00
_cell.angle_beta   90.00
_cell.angle_gamma   90.00
#
_symmetry.space_group_name_H-M   'P 1'
#
loop_
_entity.id
_entity.type
_entity.pdbx_description
1 polymer ?
#
loop_
_entity_poly.entity_id
_entity_poly.type
_entity_poly.pdbx_seq_one_letter_code
_entity_poly.pdbx_strand_id
1 'polypeptide(L)'
;MTYVSNNLSLVEQHRPVSNEIADQTALFLAAGGKIQIPERVIQVKKPPKERCQPPNFQRSTVRAETSQQVARIRESAKTMTRREICIQEDISLGVLKGIASRNGIKFLIRGKNSCPPNKADPDLDALLVIQIKECIAKGINRQQCCLSVGISYSLLYRLIDDYGIDYPKLKPAFR
;
A
#
# COMPACT_ATOMS: atom_id res chain seq x y z
N MET A 1 12.66 15.26 -83.19
CA MET A 1 13.26 14.39 -82.16
C MET A 1 12.18 13.50 -81.58
N THR A 2 12.20 12.21 -81.87
CA THR A 2 11.23 11.22 -81.40
C THR A 2 11.63 10.71 -80.02
N TYR A 3 10.83 11.04 -79.00
CA TYR A 3 10.96 10.55 -77.63
C TYR A 3 10.61 9.04 -77.60
N VAL A 4 11.61 8.17 -77.60
CA VAL A 4 11.41 6.74 -77.29
C VAL A 4 11.22 6.64 -75.78
N SER A 5 10.06 6.14 -75.35
CA SER A 5 9.73 6.03 -73.92
C SER A 5 10.74 5.14 -73.20
N ASN A 6 11.17 5.53 -72.00
CA ASN A 6 12.17 4.81 -71.19
C ASN A 6 11.85 3.32 -71.02
N ASN A 7 10.55 2.98 -70.99
CA ASN A 7 10.07 1.60 -70.89
C ASN A 7 10.40 0.76 -72.14
N LEU A 8 10.36 1.34 -73.35
CA LEU A 8 10.68 0.60 -74.58
C LEU A 8 12.18 0.28 -74.64
N SER A 9 13.03 1.24 -74.22
CA SER A 9 14.48 1.05 -74.11
C SER A 9 14.83 -0.07 -73.14
N LEU A 10 14.20 -0.11 -71.96
CA LEU A 10 14.39 -1.19 -70.99
C LEU A 10 13.96 -2.56 -71.53
N VAL A 11 12.84 -2.61 -72.27
CA VAL A 11 12.41 -3.87 -72.90
C VAL A 11 13.44 -4.36 -73.92
N GLU A 12 13.96 -3.47 -74.78
CA GLU A 12 15.01 -3.84 -75.75
C GLU A 12 16.31 -4.28 -75.07
N GLN A 13 16.69 -3.63 -73.97
CA GLN A 13 17.86 -4.03 -73.16
C GLN A 13 17.69 -5.40 -72.50
N HIS A 14 16.47 -5.77 -72.09
CA HIS A 14 16.19 -7.06 -71.44
C HIS A 14 15.85 -8.20 -72.42
N ARG A 15 15.63 -7.90 -73.71
CA ARG A 15 15.42 -8.94 -74.75
C ARG A 15 16.48 -10.05 -74.77
N PRO A 16 17.80 -9.78 -74.77
CA PRO A 16 18.80 -10.86 -74.81
C PRO A 16 18.68 -11.79 -73.60
N VAL A 17 18.57 -11.23 -72.39
CA VAL A 17 18.40 -12.00 -71.15
C VAL A 17 17.10 -12.82 -71.17
N SER A 18 16.02 -12.25 -71.69
CA SER A 18 14.75 -12.97 -71.85
C SER A 18 14.89 -14.17 -72.80
N ASN A 19 15.66 -14.02 -73.89
CA ASN A 19 15.89 -15.10 -74.85
C ASN A 19 16.76 -16.20 -74.22
N GLU A 20 17.81 -15.84 -73.49
CA GLU A 20 18.66 -16.81 -72.78
C GLU A 20 17.87 -17.62 -71.76
N ILE A 21 16.99 -16.98 -70.99
CA ILE A 21 16.10 -17.67 -70.03
C ILE A 21 15.14 -18.60 -70.79
N ALA A 22 14.56 -18.15 -71.90
CA ALA A 22 13.69 -18.97 -72.73
C ALA A 22 14.41 -20.24 -73.23
N ASP A 23 15.63 -20.10 -73.75
CA ASP A 23 16.45 -21.21 -74.22
C ASP A 23 16.79 -22.20 -73.09
N GLN A 24 17.18 -21.68 -71.92
CA GLN A 24 17.45 -22.51 -70.74
C GLN A 24 16.20 -23.26 -70.27
N THR A 25 15.03 -22.61 -70.25
CA THR A 25 13.77 -23.29 -69.89
C THR A 25 13.39 -24.36 -70.92
N ALA A 26 13.61 -24.11 -72.22
CA ALA A 26 13.36 -25.09 -73.27
C ALA A 26 14.28 -26.32 -73.12
N LEU A 27 15.56 -26.12 -72.84
CA LEU A 27 16.51 -27.21 -72.55
C LEU A 27 16.11 -28.00 -71.30
N PHE A 28 15.69 -27.31 -70.23
CA PHE A 28 15.25 -27.97 -69.00
C PHE A 28 14.01 -28.84 -69.21
N LEU A 29 13.03 -28.34 -69.98
CA LEU A 29 11.83 -29.10 -70.33
C LEU A 29 12.15 -30.28 -71.27
N ALA A 30 13.02 -30.08 -72.27
CA ALA A 30 13.46 -31.13 -73.18
C ALA A 30 14.24 -32.25 -72.46
N ALA A 31 15.01 -31.92 -71.43
CA ALA A 31 15.68 -32.88 -70.56
C ALA A 31 14.73 -33.62 -69.58
N GLY A 32 13.41 -33.35 -69.64
CA GLY A 32 12.40 -33.98 -68.79
C GLY A 32 12.15 -33.29 -67.44
N GLY A 33 12.66 -32.07 -67.25
CA GLY A 33 12.41 -31.25 -66.06
C GLY A 33 10.93 -30.90 -65.88
N LYS A 34 10.46 -30.87 -64.64
CA LYS A 34 9.08 -30.50 -64.29
C LYS A 34 9.07 -29.20 -63.49
N ILE A 35 8.28 -28.23 -63.92
CA ILE A 35 8.08 -26.97 -63.19
C ILE A 35 7.01 -27.20 -62.12
N GLN A 36 7.39 -27.10 -60.85
CA GLN A 36 6.43 -27.18 -59.74
C GLN A 36 5.87 -25.78 -59.48
N ILE A 37 4.56 -25.61 -59.64
CA ILE A 37 3.85 -24.40 -59.23
C ILE A 37 3.45 -24.63 -57.77
N PRO A 38 4.00 -23.90 -56.79
CA PRO A 38 3.58 -24.08 -55.41
C PRO A 38 2.13 -23.63 -55.25
N GLU A 39 1.30 -24.46 -54.61
CA GLU A 39 -0.05 -24.08 -54.22
C GLU A 39 -0.02 -22.88 -53.27
N ARG A 40 -0.92 -21.92 -53.51
CA ARG A 40 -1.03 -20.70 -52.72
C ARG A 40 -1.48 -21.05 -51.29
N VAL A 41 -0.55 -21.05 -50.34
CA VAL A 41 -0.87 -21.26 -48.93
C VAL A 41 -1.73 -20.08 -48.44
N ILE A 42 -3.03 -20.32 -48.25
CA ILE A 42 -3.93 -19.38 -47.59
C ILE A 42 -3.52 -19.34 -46.12
N GLN A 43 -2.85 -18.28 -45.69
CA GLN A 43 -2.53 -18.09 -44.28
C GLN A 43 -3.82 -17.83 -43.50
N VAL A 44 -4.32 -18.85 -42.80
CA VAL A 44 -5.41 -18.70 -41.83
C VAL A 44 -4.88 -17.87 -40.66
N LYS A 45 -5.25 -16.58 -40.61
CA LYS A 45 -4.92 -15.70 -39.49
C LYS A 45 -5.63 -16.24 -38.25
N LYS A 46 -4.87 -16.66 -37.22
CA LYS A 46 -5.44 -16.97 -35.90
C LYS A 46 -6.19 -15.74 -35.36
N PRO A 47 -7.31 -15.90 -34.64
CA PRO A 47 -7.98 -14.77 -34.02
C PRO A 47 -6.99 -14.06 -33.08
N PRO A 48 -6.99 -12.72 -33.03
CA PRO A 48 -6.12 -11.98 -32.14
C PRO A 48 -6.41 -12.45 -30.70
N LYS A 49 -5.36 -12.81 -29.95
CA LYS A 49 -5.47 -13.05 -28.51
C LYS A 49 -6.16 -11.83 -27.89
N GLU A 50 -7.21 -12.05 -27.10
CA GLU A 50 -7.89 -10.98 -26.36
C GLU A 50 -6.82 -10.16 -25.65
N ARG A 51 -6.75 -8.86 -25.99
CA ARG A 51 -5.83 -7.95 -25.30
C ARG A 51 -6.26 -7.94 -23.85
N CYS A 52 -5.37 -8.34 -22.93
CA CYS A 52 -5.58 -8.13 -21.51
C CYS A 52 -5.74 -6.62 -21.30
N GLN A 53 -6.98 -6.14 -21.22
CA GLN A 53 -7.23 -4.74 -20.88
C GLN A 53 -6.66 -4.50 -19.48
N PRO A 54 -5.99 -3.35 -19.25
CA PRO A 54 -5.55 -3.01 -17.91
C PRO A 54 -6.77 -3.03 -16.98
N PRO A 55 -6.61 -3.47 -15.72
CA PRO A 55 -7.71 -3.56 -14.78
C PRO A 55 -8.43 -2.21 -14.71
N ASN A 56 -9.72 -2.21 -15.05
CA ASN A 56 -10.52 -1.00 -15.00
C ASN A 56 -10.77 -0.63 -13.53
N PHE A 57 -10.03 0.37 -13.02
CA PHE A 57 -10.14 0.87 -11.65
C PHE A 57 -11.41 1.70 -11.39
N GLN A 58 -12.24 1.93 -12.42
CA GLN A 58 -13.46 2.75 -12.36
C GLN A 58 -14.72 1.89 -12.56
N ARG A 59 -14.79 0.70 -11.96
CA ARG A 59 -16.03 -0.10 -11.98
C ARG A 59 -17.14 0.64 -11.23
N SER A 60 -18.31 0.75 -11.86
CA SER A 60 -19.49 1.42 -11.28
C SER A 60 -19.95 0.79 -9.97
N THR A 61 -19.78 -0.54 -9.82
CA THR A 61 -20.08 -1.29 -8.60
C THR A 61 -19.23 -0.82 -7.42
N VAL A 62 -17.91 -0.71 -7.61
CA VAL A 62 -16.96 -0.24 -6.59
C VAL A 62 -17.28 1.19 -6.15
N ARG A 63 -17.72 2.04 -7.10
CA ARG A 63 -18.14 3.42 -6.79
C ARG A 63 -19.40 3.45 -5.92
N ALA A 64 -20.38 2.59 -6.20
CA ALA A 64 -21.59 2.48 -5.40
C ALA A 64 -21.28 2.00 -3.97
N GLU A 65 -20.47 0.95 -3.83
CA GLU A 65 -20.02 0.43 -2.52
C GLU A 65 -19.27 1.49 -1.72
N THR A 66 -18.35 2.22 -2.36
CA THR A 66 -17.60 3.32 -1.73
C THR A 66 -18.56 4.41 -1.25
N SER A 67 -19.59 4.74 -2.03
CA SER A 67 -20.57 5.77 -1.65
C SER A 67 -21.42 5.36 -0.43
N GLN A 68 -21.78 4.08 -0.33
CA GLN A 68 -22.49 3.54 0.83
C GLN A 68 -21.60 3.54 2.07
N GLN A 69 -20.32 3.18 1.92
CA GLN A 69 -19.33 3.24 2.99
C GLN A 69 -19.15 4.68 3.52
N VAL A 70 -19.06 5.66 2.62
CA VAL A 70 -19.01 7.08 2.99
C VAL A 70 -20.26 7.51 3.77
N ALA A 71 -21.45 7.03 3.39
CA ALA A 71 -22.69 7.33 4.09
C ALA A 71 -22.68 6.76 5.52
N ARG A 72 -22.27 5.51 5.71
CA ARG A 72 -22.11 4.89 7.04
C ARG A 72 -21.11 5.66 7.91
N ILE A 73 -19.93 5.97 7.36
CA ILE A 73 -18.91 6.78 8.06
C ILE A 73 -19.47 8.14 8.47
N ARG A 74 -20.34 8.75 7.65
CA ARG A 74 -20.96 10.05 7.96
C ARG A 74 -21.92 9.99 9.13
N GLU A 75 -22.65 8.89 9.27
CA GLU A 75 -23.54 8.66 10.42
C GLU A 75 -22.73 8.36 11.68
N SER A 76 -21.77 7.43 11.61
CA SER A 76 -20.89 7.11 12.73
C SER A 76 -20.03 8.31 13.17
N ALA A 77 -19.64 9.21 12.26
CA ALA A 77 -18.88 10.41 12.60
C ALA A 77 -19.61 11.37 13.55
N LYS A 78 -20.95 11.28 13.64
CA LYS A 78 -21.76 12.10 14.56
C LYS A 78 -21.74 11.55 15.99
N THR A 79 -21.59 10.23 16.15
CA THR A 79 -21.79 9.53 17.42
C THR A 79 -20.48 8.97 18.00
N MET A 80 -19.57 8.49 17.14
CA MET A 80 -18.38 7.72 17.52
C MET A 80 -17.08 8.49 17.32
N THR A 81 -16.03 8.01 18.00
CA THR A 81 -14.67 8.55 17.83
C THR A 81 -13.98 7.99 16.59
N ARG A 82 -12.98 8.71 16.07
CA ARG A 82 -12.21 8.28 14.88
C ARG A 82 -11.63 6.86 15.02
N ARG A 83 -11.20 6.46 16.22
CA ARG A 83 -10.66 5.12 16.48
C ARG A 83 -11.75 4.05 16.41
N GLU A 84 -12.90 4.30 17.03
CA GLU A 84 -14.05 3.37 16.97
C GLU A 84 -14.51 3.17 15.53
N ILE A 85 -14.57 4.24 14.73
CA ILE A 85 -14.92 4.15 13.30
C ILE A 85 -13.89 3.33 12.51
N CYS A 86 -12.59 3.47 12.83
CA CYS A 86 -11.55 2.65 12.20
C CYS A 86 -11.72 1.16 12.51
N ILE A 87 -12.11 0.83 13.74
CA ILE A 87 -12.36 -0.56 14.17
C ILE A 87 -13.63 -1.10 13.51
N GLN A 88 -14.69 -0.30 13.46
CA GLN A 88 -15.99 -0.73 12.91
C GLN A 88 -15.93 -1.01 11.40
N GLU A 89 -15.26 -0.14 10.63
CA GLU A 89 -15.19 -0.28 9.18
C GLU A 89 -13.93 -1.03 8.69
N ASP A 90 -13.08 -1.48 9.62
CA ASP A 90 -11.78 -2.12 9.36
C ASP A 90 -10.88 -1.30 8.42
N ILE A 91 -10.71 -0.02 8.75
CA ILE A 91 -9.95 0.94 7.94
C ILE A 91 -8.85 1.59 8.78
N SER A 92 -7.68 1.82 8.17
CA SER A 92 -6.62 2.60 8.81
C SER A 92 -7.01 4.08 8.98
N LEU A 93 -6.48 4.72 10.02
CA LEU A 93 -6.77 6.13 10.33
C LEU A 93 -6.38 7.09 9.18
N GLY A 94 -5.34 6.76 8.42
CA GLY A 94 -4.92 7.54 7.25
C GLY A 94 -5.95 7.50 6.12
N VAL A 95 -6.52 6.32 5.84
CA VAL A 95 -7.56 6.15 4.82
C VAL A 95 -8.85 6.85 5.26
N LEU A 96 -9.25 6.73 6.54
CA LEU A 96 -10.38 7.46 7.09
C LEU A 96 -10.22 8.99 6.93
N LYS A 97 -9.01 9.51 7.18
CA LYS A 97 -8.70 10.94 6.99
C LYS A 97 -8.85 11.36 5.53
N GLY A 98 -8.38 10.53 4.58
CA GLY A 98 -8.52 10.79 3.15
C GLY A 98 -9.97 10.72 2.66
N ILE A 99 -10.76 9.77 3.16
CA ILE A 99 -12.20 9.69 2.89
C ILE A 99 -12.91 10.94 3.41
N ALA A 100 -12.61 11.35 4.64
CA ALA A 100 -13.22 12.51 5.27
C ALA A 100 -12.88 13.82 4.55
N SER A 101 -11.63 14.01 4.10
CA SER A 101 -11.23 15.21 3.37
C SER A 101 -11.91 15.32 2.01
N ARG A 102 -12.05 14.21 1.27
CA ARG A 102 -12.73 14.19 -0.03
C ARG A 102 -14.25 14.42 0.07
N ASN A 103 -14.87 13.95 1.15
CA ASN A 103 -16.32 13.98 1.34
C ASN A 103 -16.79 15.07 2.33
N GLY A 104 -15.89 15.91 2.85
CA GLY A 104 -16.20 16.98 3.78
C GLY A 104 -16.77 16.51 5.13
N ILE A 105 -16.38 15.33 5.60
CA ILE A 105 -16.87 14.76 6.86
C ILE A 105 -16.06 15.36 8.03
N LYS A 106 -16.75 16.00 8.97
CA LYS A 106 -16.15 16.49 10.22
C LYS A 106 -16.42 15.48 11.33
N PHE A 107 -15.37 15.01 11.98
CA PHE A 107 -15.46 14.16 13.16
C PHE A 107 -15.50 15.00 14.42
N LEU A 108 -16.15 14.48 15.46
CA LEU A 108 -16.01 15.00 16.82
C LEU A 108 -14.51 15.12 17.18
N ILE A 109 -14.10 16.34 17.50
CA ILE A 109 -12.75 16.64 17.95
C ILE A 109 -12.74 16.30 19.44
N ARG A 110 -11.91 15.34 19.87
CA ARG A 110 -11.68 15.18 21.31
C ARG A 110 -11.16 16.50 21.85
N GLY A 111 -11.74 16.97 22.96
CA GLY A 111 -11.13 18.04 23.74
C GLY A 111 -9.65 17.72 23.92
N LYS A 112 -8.81 18.75 23.75
CA LYS A 112 -7.35 18.64 23.94
C LYS A 112 -7.12 17.90 25.27
N ASN A 113 -6.24 16.88 25.28
CA ASN A 113 -5.85 16.23 26.53
C ASN A 113 -5.46 17.34 27.51
N SER A 114 -6.27 17.54 28.56
CA SER A 114 -6.09 18.65 29.51
C SER A 114 -4.79 18.48 30.31
N CYS A 115 -4.29 17.25 30.36
CA CYS A 115 -3.06 16.91 31.04
C CYS A 115 -1.86 17.06 30.09
N PRO A 116 -0.89 17.92 30.42
CA PRO A 116 0.44 17.89 29.83
C PRO A 116 1.00 16.45 29.84
N PRO A 117 1.80 16.06 28.83
CA PRO A 117 2.32 14.69 28.70
C PRO A 117 3.15 14.21 29.90
N ASN A 118 3.59 15.14 30.76
CA ASN A 118 4.40 14.85 31.95
C ASN A 118 3.61 14.93 33.27
N LYS A 119 2.27 15.09 33.24
CA LYS A 119 1.49 15.00 34.49
C LYS A 119 1.29 13.52 34.84
N ALA A 120 1.68 13.17 36.07
CA ALA A 120 1.40 11.87 36.64
C ALA A 120 -0.10 11.61 36.66
N ASP A 121 -0.48 10.36 36.38
CA ASP A 121 -1.87 9.93 36.38
C ASP A 121 -2.29 9.70 37.84
N PRO A 122 -3.23 10.50 38.39
CA PRO A 122 -3.56 10.46 39.82
C PRO A 122 -4.11 9.09 40.24
N ASP A 123 -4.78 8.38 39.33
CA ASP A 123 -5.34 7.05 39.61
C ASP A 123 -4.23 6.00 39.75
N LEU A 124 -3.19 6.07 38.91
CA LEU A 124 -2.02 5.21 39.03
C LEU A 124 -1.25 5.51 40.30
N ASP A 125 -1.05 6.79 40.62
CA ASP A 125 -0.36 7.20 41.85
C ASP A 125 -1.07 6.65 43.10
N ALA A 126 -2.41 6.69 43.14
CA ALA A 126 -3.18 6.13 44.25
C ALA A 126 -2.93 4.62 44.44
N LEU A 127 -2.86 3.84 43.37
CA LEU A 127 -2.55 2.40 43.44
C LEU A 127 -1.13 2.15 43.95
N LEU A 128 -0.16 2.94 43.48
CA LEU A 128 1.23 2.82 43.94
C LEU A 128 1.37 3.18 45.41
N VAL A 129 0.63 4.17 45.90
CA VAL A 129 0.61 4.54 47.33
C VAL A 129 0.12 3.39 48.20
N ILE A 130 -0.90 2.63 47.76
CA ILE A 130 -1.38 1.44 48.47
C ILE A 130 -0.28 0.37 48.55
N GLN A 131 0.39 0.08 47.42
CA GLN A 131 1.49 -0.89 47.36
C GLN A 131 2.69 -0.45 48.23
N ILE A 132 3.00 0.84 48.27
CA ILE A 132 4.05 1.40 49.14
C ILE A 132 3.69 1.19 50.61
N LYS A 133 2.43 1.41 51.01
CA LYS A 133 1.96 1.15 52.38
C LYS A 133 2.05 -0.33 52.75
N GLU A 134 1.73 -1.24 51.83
CA GLU A 134 1.94 -2.68 52.04
C GLU A 134 3.43 -3.03 52.23
N CYS A 135 4.33 -2.37 51.50
CA CYS A 135 5.77 -2.56 51.66
C CYS A 135 6.27 -2.04 53.03
N ILE A 136 5.68 -0.94 53.53
CA ILE A 136 5.94 -0.44 54.89
C ILE A 136 5.49 -1.46 55.93
N ALA A 137 4.28 -2.04 55.77
CA ALA A 137 3.77 -3.06 56.68
C ALA A 137 4.66 -4.32 56.72
N LYS A 138 5.32 -4.65 55.60
CA LYS A 138 6.30 -5.74 55.50
C LYS A 138 7.68 -5.37 56.06
N GLY A 139 7.92 -4.11 56.44
CA GLY A 139 9.21 -3.65 56.96
C GLY A 139 10.33 -3.60 55.89
N ILE A 140 9.97 -3.47 54.61
CA ILE A 140 10.91 -3.51 53.49
C ILE A 140 11.67 -2.17 53.39
N ASN A 141 12.94 -2.21 52.97
CA ASN A 141 13.71 -0.99 52.70
C ASN A 141 13.19 -0.26 51.45
N ARG A 142 13.32 1.08 51.38
CA ARG A 142 13.03 1.91 50.20
C ARG A 142 13.59 1.34 48.91
N GLN A 143 14.85 0.88 48.92
CA GLN A 143 15.48 0.25 47.74
C GLN A 143 14.76 -1.00 47.30
N GLN A 144 14.46 -1.88 48.26
CA GLN A 144 13.76 -3.13 48.01
C GLN A 144 12.32 -2.89 47.59
N CYS A 145 11.68 -1.82 48.10
CA CYS A 145 10.35 -1.37 47.68
C CYS A 145 10.34 -0.90 46.22
N CYS A 146 11.34 -0.11 45.80
CA CYS A 146 11.51 0.26 44.39
C CYS A 146 11.64 -0.97 43.51
N LEU A 147 12.44 -1.96 43.93
CA LEU A 147 12.63 -3.20 43.18
C LEU A 147 11.37 -4.09 43.17
N SER A 148 10.63 -4.18 44.28
CA SER A 148 9.45 -5.04 44.38
C SER A 148 8.26 -4.48 43.63
N VAL A 149 8.08 -3.16 43.63
CA VAL A 149 6.97 -2.49 42.95
C VAL A 149 7.33 -2.12 41.50
N GLY A 150 8.62 -2.13 41.14
CA GLY A 150 9.09 -1.79 39.79
C GLY A 150 9.07 -0.29 39.51
N ILE A 151 9.35 0.52 40.53
CA ILE A 151 9.27 1.99 40.48
C ILE A 151 10.67 2.62 40.59
N SER A 152 10.87 3.76 39.92
CA SER A 152 12.09 4.57 40.08
C SER A 152 12.17 5.28 41.44
N TYR A 153 13.38 5.54 41.93
CA TYR A 153 13.58 6.30 43.17
C TYR A 153 12.94 7.69 43.14
N SER A 154 13.05 8.41 42.01
CA SER A 154 12.46 9.75 41.86
C SER A 154 10.94 9.71 42.02
N LEU A 155 10.28 8.69 41.49
CA LEU A 155 8.83 8.52 41.64
C LEU A 155 8.45 8.17 43.08
N LEU A 156 9.23 7.32 43.76
CA LEU A 156 9.01 7.01 45.17
C LEU A 156 9.15 8.28 46.05
N TYR A 157 10.20 9.08 45.86
CA TYR A 157 10.37 10.33 46.62
C TYR A 157 9.26 11.32 46.36
N ARG A 158 8.83 11.45 45.10
CA ARG A 158 7.68 12.29 44.75
C ARG A 158 6.40 11.82 45.46
N LEU A 159 6.09 10.52 45.42
CA LEU A 159 4.89 9.98 46.10
C LEU A 159 4.96 10.15 47.63
N ILE A 160 6.14 10.03 48.23
CA ILE A 160 6.36 10.28 49.65
C ILE A 160 6.04 11.73 50.02
N ASP A 161 6.48 12.68 49.19
CA ASP A 161 6.26 14.12 49.41
C ASP A 161 4.80 14.52 49.13
N ASP A 162 4.27 14.14 47.96
CA ASP A 162 2.91 14.47 47.49
C ASP A 162 1.83 13.90 48.42
N TYR A 163 2.00 12.68 48.93
CA TYR A 163 1.01 11.98 49.78
C TYR A 163 1.39 11.93 51.26
N GLY A 164 2.49 12.59 51.66
CA GLY A 164 2.92 12.67 53.07
C GLY A 164 3.18 11.32 53.74
N ILE A 165 3.79 10.36 53.02
CA ILE A 165 4.03 9.01 53.53
C ILE A 165 5.30 8.99 54.39
N ASP A 166 5.19 8.66 55.67
CA ASP A 166 6.37 8.47 56.52
C ASP A 166 7.03 7.10 56.26
N TYR A 167 7.92 7.07 55.25
CA TYR A 167 8.72 5.89 54.95
C TYR A 167 10.03 5.94 55.75
N PRO A 168 10.42 4.90 56.50
CA PRO A 168 11.67 4.92 57.26
C PRO A 168 12.89 5.17 56.37
N LYS A 169 13.77 6.09 56.78
CA LYS A 169 15.09 6.28 56.17
C LYS A 169 16.05 5.31 56.83
N LEU A 170 16.69 4.42 56.06
CA LEU A 170 17.78 3.63 56.62
C LEU A 170 18.93 4.57 57.00
N LYS A 171 19.39 4.46 58.26
CA LYS A 171 20.67 5.05 58.66
C LYS A 171 21.78 4.32 57.88
N PRO A 172 22.76 5.03 57.30
CA PRO A 172 23.89 4.36 56.67
C PRO A 172 24.55 3.45 57.71
N ALA A 173 24.70 2.17 57.37
CA ALA A 173 25.27 1.16 58.26
C ALA A 173 26.77 1.38 58.54
N PHE A 174 27.40 2.30 57.81
CA PHE A 174 28.81 2.65 57.97
C PHE A 174 28.94 4.17 58.05
N ARG A 175 29.45 4.64 59.19
CA ARG A 175 29.95 5.98 59.41
C ARG A 175 31.33 5.89 60.01
#